data_AF-A0A940R0K6-F1
#
_entry.id   AF-A0A940R0K6-F1
#
_cell.length_a   1.000
_cell.length_b   1.000
_cell.length_c   1.000
_cell.angle_alpha   90.00
_cell.angle_beta   90.00
_cell.angle_gamma   90.00
#
_symmetry.space_group_name_H-M   'P 1'
#
loop_
_entity.id
_entity.type
_entity.pdbx_description
1 polymer ?
#
loop_
_entity_poly.entity_id
_entity_poly.type
_entity_poly.pdbx_seq_one_letter_code
_entity_poly.pdbx_strand_id
1 'polypeptide(L)'
;MLKRIVLFVTVLAVVQQVNAQEIQARLTVVATRVSTSVDKKIFQTLQTTLTNFLNNRKWTKDAFQANEKIQCNFLLNIEQEMGNNMYKASLTVQAARPVFNSSYDSPLINYIDDNVVFRYVEFQPVEFNENRVQGSDPSVANLPAVLAYYVNIILGLDYGSFALRGGDTYFQKAWNIVN
;
A
#
# COMPACT_ATOMS: atom_id res chain seq x y z
N MET A 1 51.97 10.73 2.28
CA MET A 1 51.04 9.92 1.47
C MET A 1 49.98 9.20 2.32
N LEU A 2 50.34 8.56 3.44
CA LEU A 2 49.40 7.82 4.30
C LEU A 2 48.18 8.63 4.78
N LYS A 3 48.35 9.90 5.18
CA LYS A 3 47.25 10.79 5.59
C LYS A 3 46.23 11.07 4.47
N ARG A 4 46.67 11.11 3.21
CA ARG A 4 45.78 11.30 2.05
C ARG A 4 45.00 10.02 1.74
N ILE A 5 45.60 8.86 1.93
CA ILE A 5 44.94 7.56 1.78
C ILE A 5 43.89 7.38 2.88
N VAL A 6 44.21 7.70 4.14
CA VAL A 6 43.25 7.66 5.25
C VAL A 6 42.06 8.58 4.98
N LEU A 7 42.30 9.82 4.53
CA LEU A 7 41.23 10.75 4.17
C LEU A 7 40.34 10.19 3.05
N PHE A 8 40.94 9.58 2.01
CA PHE A 8 40.20 8.98 0.89
C PHE A 8 39.35 7.78 1.34
N VAL A 9 39.87 6.94 2.24
CA VAL A 9 39.15 5.80 2.83
C VAL A 9 38.02 6.27 3.76
N THR A 10 38.21 7.39 4.48
CA THR A 10 37.17 7.95 5.37
C THR A 10 36.04 8.60 4.57
N VAL A 11 36.34 9.22 3.43
CA VAL A 11 35.34 9.78 2.50
C VAL A 11 34.57 8.67 1.78
N LEU A 12 35.21 7.54 1.42
CA LEU A 12 34.51 6.37 0.89
C LEU A 12 33.62 5.66 1.92
N ALA A 13 33.93 5.78 3.22
CA ALA A 13 33.18 5.16 4.30
C ALA A 13 31.91 5.94 4.71
N VAL A 14 31.68 7.14 4.15
CA VAL A 14 30.38 7.83 4.20
C VAL A 14 29.47 7.22 3.14
N VAL A 15 29.21 5.92 3.25
CA VAL A 15 28.11 5.28 2.53
C VAL A 15 26.86 5.73 3.26
N GLN A 16 26.09 6.59 2.59
CA GLN A 16 24.91 7.21 3.16
C GLN A 16 23.94 6.14 3.67
N GLN A 17 23.48 6.30 4.91
CA GLN A 17 22.36 5.51 5.40
C GLN A 17 21.15 5.84 4.53
N VAL A 18 20.73 4.84 3.78
CA VAL A 18 19.58 4.99 2.91
C VAL A 18 18.34 4.75 3.75
N ASN A 19 17.67 5.84 4.10
CA ASN A 19 16.34 5.75 4.69
C ASN A 19 15.39 5.40 3.54
N ALA A 20 14.60 4.35 3.73
CA ALA A 20 13.49 4.05 2.84
C ALA A 20 12.35 5.05 3.06
N GLN A 21 11.13 4.74 2.65
CA GLN A 21 10.02 5.68 2.75
C GLN A 21 8.73 5.01 3.24
N GLU A 22 7.89 5.73 3.99
CA GLU A 22 6.53 5.31 4.32
C GLU A 22 5.53 5.80 3.26
N ILE A 23 4.34 5.22 3.23
CA ILE A 23 3.34 5.53 2.21
C ILE A 23 2.51 6.77 2.54
N GLN A 24 2.08 7.46 1.48
CA GLN A 24 0.98 8.39 1.47
C GLN A 24 -0.02 7.88 0.43
N ALA A 25 -1.14 7.33 0.88
CA ALA A 25 -2.10 6.68 0.02
C ALA A 25 -3.32 7.56 -0.27
N ARG A 26 -3.73 7.59 -1.54
CA ARG A 26 -5.03 8.08 -1.98
C ARG A 26 -5.84 6.89 -2.49
N LEU A 27 -7.04 6.69 -1.95
CA LEU A 27 -7.98 5.71 -2.48
C LEU A 27 -9.16 6.43 -3.12
N THR A 28 -9.50 6.00 -4.33
CA THR A 28 -10.72 6.42 -5.03
C THR A 28 -11.61 5.22 -5.25
N VAL A 29 -12.88 5.31 -4.87
CA VAL A 29 -13.87 4.26 -5.12
C VAL A 29 -14.83 4.71 -6.20
N VAL A 30 -14.93 3.94 -7.28
CA VAL A 30 -15.84 4.18 -8.39
C VAL A 30 -16.88 3.07 -8.42
N ALA A 31 -18.17 3.43 -8.42
CA ALA A 31 -19.28 2.48 -8.40
C ALA A 31 -20.33 2.83 -9.49
N THR A 32 -19.87 3.22 -10.68
CA THR A 32 -20.76 3.65 -11.77
C THR A 32 -21.58 2.50 -12.35
N ARG A 33 -21.04 1.27 -12.32
CA ARG A 33 -21.66 0.05 -12.87
C ARG A 33 -22.59 -0.68 -11.88
N VAL A 34 -22.57 -0.29 -10.62
CA VAL A 34 -23.44 -0.88 -9.58
C VAL A 34 -24.90 -0.47 -9.81
N SER A 35 -25.81 -1.43 -9.63
CA SER A 35 -27.26 -1.25 -9.74
C SER A 35 -27.77 -0.07 -8.92
N THR A 36 -28.80 0.61 -9.41
CA THR A 36 -29.47 1.72 -8.72
C THR A 36 -30.21 1.29 -7.45
N SER A 37 -30.35 -0.02 -7.21
CA SER A 37 -30.92 -0.57 -5.97
C SER A 37 -30.03 -0.40 -4.74
N VAL A 38 -28.73 -0.15 -4.93
CA VAL A 38 -27.77 0.06 -3.85
C VAL A 38 -27.56 1.55 -3.61
N ASP A 39 -27.62 1.99 -2.35
CA ASP A 39 -27.27 3.37 -2.01
C ASP A 39 -25.77 3.61 -2.23
N LYS A 40 -25.43 4.47 -3.19
CA LYS A 40 -24.03 4.77 -3.54
C LYS A 40 -23.29 5.53 -2.45
N LYS A 41 -23.99 6.11 -1.46
CA LYS A 41 -23.36 6.79 -0.31
C LYS A 41 -22.47 5.85 0.50
N ILE A 42 -22.81 4.56 0.57
CA ILE A 42 -22.00 3.56 1.29
C ILE A 42 -20.56 3.50 0.75
N PHE A 43 -20.36 3.78 -0.54
CA PHE A 43 -19.05 3.76 -1.18
C PHE A 43 -18.21 5.00 -0.86
N GLN A 44 -18.85 6.14 -0.54
CA GLN A 44 -18.15 7.32 -0.02
C GLN A 44 -17.63 7.06 1.40
N THR A 45 -18.45 6.41 2.22
CA THR A 45 -18.03 5.92 3.56
C THR A 45 -16.90 4.91 3.42
N LEU A 46 -17.00 3.93 2.52
CA LEU A 46 -15.96 2.94 2.24
C LEU A 46 -14.63 3.60 1.84
N GLN A 47 -14.68 4.54 0.90
CA GLN A 47 -13.49 5.26 0.45
C GLN A 47 -12.77 5.96 1.60
N THR A 48 -13.53 6.66 2.45
CA THR A 48 -12.99 7.37 3.60
C THR A 48 -12.37 6.40 4.60
N THR A 49 -13.07 5.33 4.95
CA THR A 49 -12.60 4.32 5.90
C THR A 49 -11.33 3.64 5.43
N LEU A 50 -11.26 3.23 4.17
CA LEU A 50 -10.06 2.60 3.62
C LEU A 50 -8.89 3.57 3.43
N THR A 51 -9.16 4.84 3.07
CA THR A 51 -8.11 5.88 3.03
C THR A 51 -7.51 6.09 4.43
N ASN A 52 -8.35 6.12 5.46
CA ASN A 52 -7.91 6.22 6.85
C ASN A 52 -7.13 4.98 7.29
N PHE A 53 -7.61 3.78 6.91
CA PHE A 53 -6.91 2.53 7.18
C PHE A 53 -5.48 2.52 6.61
N LEU A 54 -5.30 2.98 5.37
CA LEU A 54 -3.99 3.02 4.71
C LEU A 54 -3.04 4.04 5.36
N ASN A 55 -3.53 5.23 5.71
CA ASN A 55 -2.66 6.34 6.16
C ASN A 55 -2.46 6.42 7.67
N ASN A 56 -3.39 5.91 8.49
CA ASN A 56 -3.28 5.97 9.96
C ASN A 56 -2.58 4.75 10.55
N ARG A 57 -2.39 3.70 9.76
CA ARG A 57 -1.61 2.52 10.15
C ARG A 57 -0.13 2.78 9.91
N LYS A 58 0.72 2.43 10.88
CA LYS A 58 2.17 2.36 10.68
C LYS A 58 2.53 1.08 9.95
N TRP A 59 3.15 1.21 8.78
CA TRP A 59 3.59 0.07 7.98
C TRP A 59 5.07 -0.25 8.19
N THR A 60 5.82 0.76 8.62
CA THR A 60 7.25 0.69 8.90
C THR A 60 7.53 1.09 10.36
N LYS A 61 8.76 0.87 10.83
CA LYS A 61 9.20 1.32 12.17
C LYS A 61 9.90 2.68 12.13
N ASP A 62 10.26 3.13 10.93
CA ASP A 62 11.06 4.31 10.70
C ASP A 62 10.17 5.57 10.76
N ALA A 63 10.79 6.72 11.01
CA ALA A 63 10.09 8.00 11.04
C ALA A 63 10.44 8.79 9.76
N PHE A 64 9.41 9.27 9.06
CA PHE A 64 9.56 9.95 7.78
C PHE A 64 8.93 11.33 7.78
N GLN A 65 9.53 12.25 7.04
CA GLN A 65 8.90 13.53 6.73
C GLN A 65 7.85 13.36 5.63
N ALA A 66 6.86 14.26 5.57
CA ALA A 66 5.75 14.13 4.61
C ALA A 66 6.21 14.16 3.14
N ASN A 67 7.27 14.91 2.83
CA ASN A 67 7.89 15.02 1.51
C ASN A 67 8.72 13.78 1.12
N GLU A 68 9.00 12.89 2.07
CA GLU A 68 9.72 11.64 1.82
C GLU A 68 8.75 10.48 1.59
N LYS A 69 7.43 10.69 1.62
CA LYS A 69 6.48 9.58 1.52
C LYS A 69 6.25 9.14 0.07
N ILE A 70 6.16 7.82 -0.11
CA ILE A 70 5.79 7.18 -1.39
C ILE A 70 4.35 7.54 -1.72
N GLN A 71 4.12 8.17 -2.86
CA GLN A 71 2.78 8.52 -3.32
C GLN A 71 2.11 7.28 -3.91
N CYS A 72 1.09 6.78 -3.23
CA CYS A 72 0.33 5.60 -3.64
C CYS A 72 -1.07 6.01 -4.07
N ASN A 73 -1.53 5.55 -5.23
CA ASN A 73 -2.88 5.74 -5.72
C ASN A 73 -3.54 4.38 -5.93
N PHE A 74 -4.65 4.17 -5.24
CA PHE A 74 -5.49 2.99 -5.34
C PHE A 74 -6.83 3.40 -5.95
N LEU A 75 -7.20 2.76 -7.07
CA LEU A 75 -8.51 2.95 -7.68
C LEU A 75 -9.28 1.64 -7.57
N LEU A 76 -10.29 1.62 -6.71
CA LEU A 76 -11.21 0.51 -6.54
C LEU A 76 -12.44 0.75 -7.41
N ASN A 77 -12.55 0.01 -8.51
CA ASN A 77 -13.68 0.08 -9.43
C ASN A 77 -14.64 -1.06 -9.15
N ILE A 78 -15.78 -0.75 -8.54
CA ILE A 78 -16.84 -1.72 -8.21
C ILE A 78 -17.66 -2.00 -9.45
N GLU A 79 -17.61 -3.25 -9.90
CA GLU A 79 -18.17 -3.69 -11.17
C GLU A 79 -19.56 -4.25 -11.02
N GLN A 80 -19.79 -5.04 -9.98
CA GLN A 80 -21.04 -5.77 -9.78
C GLN A 80 -21.33 -6.01 -8.29
N GLU A 81 -22.60 -5.94 -7.93
CA GLU A 81 -23.13 -6.47 -6.66
C GLU A 81 -23.54 -7.94 -6.86
N MET A 82 -23.07 -8.82 -5.99
CA MET A 82 -23.34 -10.27 -6.02
C MET A 82 -24.42 -10.71 -5.01
N GLY A 83 -25.09 -9.75 -4.36
CA GLY A 83 -26.03 -9.98 -3.26
C GLY A 83 -25.34 -10.15 -1.91
N ASN A 84 -26.11 -10.12 -0.82
CA ASN A 84 -25.62 -10.25 0.56
C ASN A 84 -24.46 -9.29 0.89
N ASN A 85 -24.51 -8.06 0.38
CA ASN A 85 -23.48 -7.04 0.55
C ASN A 85 -22.10 -7.45 0.01
N MET A 86 -22.06 -8.38 -0.93
CA MET A 86 -20.85 -8.83 -1.60
C MET A 86 -20.70 -8.12 -2.95
N TYR A 87 -19.47 -7.70 -3.24
CA TYR A 87 -19.14 -6.91 -4.41
C TYR A 87 -17.96 -7.52 -5.14
N LYS A 88 -18.04 -7.51 -6.48
CA LYS A 88 -16.90 -7.78 -7.36
C LYS A 88 -16.35 -6.45 -7.87
N ALA A 89 -15.04 -6.30 -7.80
CA ALA A 89 -14.33 -5.09 -8.19
C ALA A 89 -12.98 -5.41 -8.84
N SER A 90 -12.49 -4.44 -9.59
CA SER A 90 -11.10 -4.36 -10.03
C SER A 90 -10.35 -3.30 -9.20
N LEU A 91 -9.09 -3.58 -8.87
CA LEU A 91 -8.21 -2.67 -8.12
C LEU A 91 -7.01 -2.29 -8.99
N THR A 92 -6.89 -1.01 -9.32
CA THR A 92 -5.66 -0.46 -9.91
C THR A 92 -4.76 0.07 -8.81
N VAL A 93 -3.50 -0.36 -8.83
CA VAL A 93 -2.47 0.01 -7.86
C VAL A 93 -1.35 0.74 -8.57
N GLN A 94 -1.12 1.97 -8.17
CA GLN A 94 -0.05 2.82 -8.69
C GLN A 94 0.76 3.34 -7.52
N ALA A 95 2.09 3.28 -7.63
CA ALA A 95 2.95 3.96 -6.66
C ALA A 95 4.15 4.58 -7.35
N ALA A 96 4.52 5.76 -6.88
CA ALA A 96 5.73 6.46 -7.28
C ALA A 96 6.40 7.06 -6.06
N ARG A 97 7.73 7.07 -6.07
CA ARG A 97 8.54 7.62 -4.98
C ARG A 97 9.17 8.96 -5.39
N PRO A 98 9.19 9.96 -4.50
CA PRO A 98 9.89 11.21 -4.75
C PRO A 98 11.41 11.00 -4.78
N VAL A 99 12.07 11.49 -5.82
CA VAL A 99 13.54 11.50 -5.88
C VAL A 99 14.08 12.66 -5.05
N PHE A 100 15.06 12.36 -4.18
CA PHE A 100 15.65 13.35 -3.30
C PHE A 100 16.16 14.57 -4.08
N ASN A 101 15.75 15.76 -3.63
CA ASN A 101 16.13 17.05 -4.21
C ASN A 101 15.75 17.21 -5.70
N SER A 102 14.67 16.56 -6.13
CA SER A 102 14.10 16.68 -7.47
C SER A 102 12.58 16.80 -7.39
N SER A 103 11.98 17.38 -8.43
CA SER A 103 10.53 17.36 -8.64
C SER A 103 10.06 16.11 -9.41
N TYR A 104 10.96 15.15 -9.62
CA TYR A 104 10.68 13.92 -10.35
C TYR A 104 10.27 12.80 -9.41
N ASP A 105 9.15 12.15 -9.71
CA ASP A 105 8.71 10.94 -9.04
C ASP A 105 9.09 9.71 -9.89
N SER A 106 9.84 8.79 -9.29
CA SER A 106 10.19 7.52 -9.92
C SER A 106 9.05 6.52 -9.77
N PRO A 107 8.52 5.95 -10.87
CA PRO A 107 7.49 4.92 -10.78
C PRO A 107 8.04 3.66 -10.11
N LEU A 108 7.24 3.04 -9.24
CA LEU A 108 7.54 1.77 -8.58
C LEU A 108 6.66 0.64 -9.13
N ILE A 109 5.36 0.87 -9.22
CA ILE A 109 4.39 -0.12 -9.69
C ILE A 109 3.21 0.56 -10.40
N ASN A 110 2.70 -0.11 -11.43
CA ASN A 110 1.42 0.18 -12.06
C ASN A 110 0.80 -1.17 -12.44
N TYR A 111 -0.14 -1.64 -11.62
CA TYR A 111 -0.72 -2.97 -11.73
C TYR A 111 -2.25 -2.93 -11.61
N ILE A 112 -2.93 -3.85 -12.29
CA ILE A 112 -4.39 -3.99 -12.23
C ILE A 112 -4.69 -5.41 -11.74
N ASP A 113 -5.47 -5.49 -10.66
CA ASP A 113 -6.03 -6.71 -10.10
C ASP A 113 -7.52 -6.79 -10.45
N ASP A 114 -7.87 -7.65 -11.40
CA ASP A 114 -9.22 -7.74 -11.93
C ASP A 114 -10.19 -8.57 -11.06
N ASN A 115 -9.71 -9.21 -10.00
CA ASN A 115 -10.49 -10.21 -9.26
C ASN A 115 -10.54 -9.95 -7.76
N VAL A 116 -10.96 -8.75 -7.37
CA VAL A 116 -11.20 -8.42 -5.96
C VAL A 116 -12.67 -8.65 -5.62
N VAL A 117 -12.94 -9.68 -4.81
CA VAL A 117 -14.28 -9.97 -4.27
C VAL A 117 -14.29 -9.73 -2.78
N PHE A 118 -15.21 -8.91 -2.29
CA PHE A 118 -15.27 -8.57 -0.88
C PHE A 118 -16.69 -8.32 -0.40
N ARG A 119 -16.91 -8.50 0.89
CA ARG A 119 -18.16 -8.12 1.56
C ARG A 119 -17.95 -6.82 2.33
N TYR A 120 -18.86 -5.86 2.15
CA TYR A 120 -18.81 -4.60 2.88
C TYR A 120 -20.20 -4.19 3.39
N VAL A 121 -20.27 -3.91 4.69
CA VAL A 121 -21.46 -3.39 5.36
C VAL A 121 -21.09 -2.03 5.94
N GLU A 122 -21.96 -1.04 5.75
CA GLU A 122 -21.71 0.30 6.27
C GLU A 122 -21.58 0.28 7.80
N PHE A 123 -20.71 1.15 8.33
CA PHE A 123 -20.36 1.26 9.75
C PHE A 123 -19.65 0.06 10.36
N GLN A 124 -19.46 -1.03 9.61
CA GLN A 124 -18.61 -2.12 10.06
C GLN A 124 -17.15 -1.64 10.12
N PRO A 125 -16.43 -1.88 11.24
CA PRO A 125 -15.04 -1.49 11.34
C PRO A 125 -14.19 -2.28 10.33
N VAL A 126 -13.28 -1.55 9.68
CA VAL A 126 -12.25 -2.12 8.82
C VAL A 126 -11.07 -2.50 9.69
N GLU A 127 -10.89 -3.80 9.91
CA GLU A 127 -9.80 -4.34 10.72
C GLU A 127 -8.89 -5.24 9.88
N PHE A 128 -7.59 -5.13 10.10
CA PHE A 128 -6.60 -6.01 9.50
C PHE A 128 -5.54 -6.37 10.55
N ASN A 129 -5.35 -7.66 10.77
CA ASN A 129 -4.34 -8.20 11.68
C ASN A 129 -3.35 -9.04 10.88
N GLU A 130 -2.07 -8.66 10.90
CA GLU A 130 -0.99 -9.36 10.19
C GLU A 130 -0.81 -10.81 10.68
N ASN A 131 -1.16 -11.10 11.94
CA ASN A 131 -1.09 -12.45 12.51
C ASN A 131 -2.35 -13.28 12.26
N ARG A 132 -3.44 -12.64 11.82
CA ARG A 132 -4.74 -13.29 11.59
C ARG A 132 -5.46 -12.61 10.42
N VAL A 133 -4.93 -12.83 9.22
CA VAL A 133 -5.38 -12.17 7.98
C VAL A 133 -6.85 -12.44 7.67
N GLN A 134 -7.31 -13.70 7.82
CA GLN A 134 -8.69 -14.09 7.52
C GLN A 134 -9.73 -13.58 8.55
N GLY A 135 -9.28 -13.05 9.70
CA GLY A 135 -10.17 -12.55 10.74
C GLY A 135 -11.21 -13.58 11.23
N SER A 136 -12.40 -13.09 11.56
CA SER A 136 -13.59 -13.90 11.87
C SER A 136 -14.43 -14.24 10.63
N ASP A 137 -14.37 -13.40 9.60
CA ASP A 137 -15.05 -13.60 8.32
C ASP A 137 -14.09 -13.29 7.15
N PRO A 138 -13.69 -14.32 6.36
CA PRO A 138 -12.74 -14.15 5.27
C PRO A 138 -13.20 -13.14 4.21
N SER A 139 -14.51 -13.03 3.96
CA SER A 139 -15.04 -12.18 2.88
C SER A 139 -14.97 -10.70 3.24
N VAL A 140 -15.05 -10.36 4.53
CA VAL A 140 -14.89 -8.99 5.03
C VAL A 140 -13.41 -8.64 5.14
N ALA A 141 -12.60 -9.58 5.61
CA ALA A 141 -11.17 -9.38 5.81
C ALA A 141 -10.38 -9.28 4.50
N ASN A 142 -10.95 -9.76 3.38
CA ASN A 142 -10.26 -9.80 2.09
C ASN A 142 -9.85 -8.41 1.57
N LEU A 143 -10.75 -7.42 1.55
CA LEU A 143 -10.40 -6.10 0.99
C LEU A 143 -9.27 -5.39 1.77
N PRO A 144 -9.30 -5.35 3.11
CA PRO A 144 -8.18 -4.84 3.90
C PRO A 144 -6.89 -5.65 3.70
N ALA A 145 -6.98 -6.97 3.56
CA ALA A 145 -5.84 -7.85 3.32
C ALA A 145 -5.20 -7.60 1.94
N VAL A 146 -6.00 -7.47 0.88
CA VAL A 146 -5.52 -7.14 -0.48
C VAL A 146 -4.80 -5.79 -0.49
N LEU A 147 -5.38 -4.78 0.15
CA LEU A 147 -4.72 -3.48 0.28
C LEU A 147 -3.40 -3.58 1.05
N ALA A 148 -3.39 -4.30 2.17
CA ALA A 148 -2.18 -4.54 2.95
C ALA A 148 -1.11 -5.31 2.16
N TYR A 149 -1.51 -6.27 1.33
CA TYR A 149 -0.62 -7.00 0.43
C TYR A 149 0.09 -6.03 -0.52
N TYR A 150 -0.65 -5.18 -1.23
CA TYR A 150 -0.05 -4.23 -2.17
C TYR A 150 0.80 -3.16 -1.49
N VAL A 151 0.45 -2.72 -0.28
CA VAL A 151 1.32 -1.84 0.51
C VAL A 151 2.65 -2.52 0.82
N ASN A 152 2.64 -3.79 1.24
CA ASN A 152 3.87 -4.54 1.50
C ASN A 152 4.69 -4.77 0.21
N ILE A 153 4.04 -4.99 -0.95
CA ILE A 153 4.75 -5.05 -2.24
C ILE A 153 5.43 -3.71 -2.55
N ILE A 154 4.74 -2.59 -2.41
CA ILE A 154 5.29 -1.25 -2.66
C ILE A 154 6.50 -0.97 -1.76
N LEU A 155 6.38 -1.25 -0.46
CA LEU A 155 7.48 -1.10 0.49
C LEU A 155 8.64 -2.03 0.16
N GLY A 156 8.38 -3.28 -0.22
CA GLY A 156 9.42 -4.21 -0.63
C GLY A 156 10.19 -3.72 -1.87
N LEU A 157 9.48 -3.16 -2.86
CA LEU A 157 10.11 -2.58 -4.06
C LEU A 157 10.95 -1.34 -3.71
N ASP A 158 10.44 -0.47 -2.84
CA ASP A 158 11.18 0.73 -2.42
C ASP A 158 12.44 0.38 -1.64
N TYR A 159 12.33 -0.39 -0.54
CA TYR A 159 13.48 -0.81 0.26
C TYR A 159 14.48 -1.65 -0.56
N GLY A 160 13.98 -2.50 -1.47
CA GLY A 160 14.82 -3.32 -2.35
C GLY A 160 15.62 -2.52 -3.40
N SER A 161 15.17 -1.31 -3.74
CA SER A 161 15.88 -0.44 -4.68
C SER A 161 17.07 0.29 -4.04
N PHE A 162 17.08 0.41 -2.72
CA PHE A 162 18.09 1.13 -1.95
C PHE A 162 19.19 0.21 -1.38
N ALA A 163 18.87 -1.06 -1.18
CA ALA A 163 19.82 -2.07 -0.75
C ALA A 163 19.47 -3.44 -1.31
N LEU A 164 20.50 -4.23 -1.63
CA LEU A 164 20.32 -5.64 -1.97
C LEU A 164 19.56 -6.34 -0.84
N ARG A 165 18.42 -6.96 -1.16
CA ARG A 165 17.53 -7.64 -0.20
C ARG A 165 16.91 -6.74 0.88
N GLY A 166 16.93 -5.42 0.70
CA GLY A 166 16.30 -4.48 1.63
C GLY A 166 14.78 -4.69 1.78
N GLY A 167 14.13 -5.18 0.73
CA GLY A 167 12.69 -5.42 0.69
C GLY A 167 12.22 -6.79 1.22
N ASP A 168 13.13 -7.71 1.53
CA ASP A 168 12.81 -9.12 1.86
C ASP A 168 11.75 -9.24 2.97
N THR A 169 11.83 -8.37 3.99
CA THR A 169 10.90 -8.36 5.14
C THR A 169 9.46 -8.06 4.70
N TYR A 170 9.27 -7.10 3.80
CA TYR A 170 7.95 -6.73 3.29
C TYR A 170 7.43 -7.75 2.27
N PHE A 171 8.31 -8.31 1.44
CA PHE A 171 7.92 -9.42 0.56
C PHE A 171 7.47 -10.65 1.33
N GLN A 172 8.13 -10.98 2.46
CA GLN A 172 7.68 -12.05 3.35
C GLN A 172 6.31 -11.76 3.98
N LYS A 173 6.06 -10.50 4.40
CA LYS A 173 4.74 -10.09 4.89
C LYS A 173 3.67 -10.24 3.81
N ALA A 174 3.96 -9.80 2.58
CA ALA A 174 3.05 -9.96 1.45
C ALA A 174 2.76 -11.45 1.17
N TRP A 175 3.79 -12.29 1.19
CA TRP A 175 3.64 -13.74 1.00
C TRP A 175 2.76 -14.38 2.09
N ASN A 176 2.92 -13.98 3.35
CA ASN A 176 2.09 -14.45 4.46
C ASN A 176 0.61 -14.03 4.36
N ILE A 177 0.29 -12.97 3.61
CA ILE A 177 -1.11 -12.52 3.43
C ILE A 177 -1.85 -13.43 2.44
N VAL A 178 -1.13 -14.01 1.47
CA VAL A 178 -1.72 -14.81 0.39
C VAL A 178 -1.84 -16.29 0.77
N ASN A 179 -0.99 -16.79 1.67
CA ASN A 179 -1.03 -18.17 2.18
C ASN A 179 -2.09 -18.38 3.26
#